data_AF-A0A2E3B956-F1
#
_entry.id   AF-A0A2E3B956-F1
#
_cell.length_a   1.000
_cell.length_b   1.000
_cell.length_c   1.000
_cell.angle_alpha   90.00
_cell.angle_beta   90.00
_cell.angle_gamma   90.00
#
_symmetry.space_group_name_H-M   'P 1'
#
loop_
_entity.id
_entity.type
_entity.pdbx_description
1 polymer ?
#
loop_
_entity_poly.entity_id
_entity_poly.type
_entity_poly.pdbx_seq_one_letter_code
_entity_poly.pdbx_strand_id
1 'polypeptide(L)'
;MSIQSEDRTTIDMFSRPERGRPKTSPYDRMTQLKLSKRLQRNRDKHRGMRRVEVKLNNDVVEALDTLAAEMGMSRAEVIEAGLMGLMDKTD
;
A
#
# COMPACT_ATOMS: atom_id res chain seq x y z
N MET A 1 1.59 -29.10 -48.27
CA MET A 1 1.07 -28.62 -46.97
C MET A 1 0.84 -27.12 -47.09
N SER A 2 -0.34 -26.72 -47.55
CA SER A 2 -0.71 -25.31 -47.70
C SER A 2 -1.16 -24.76 -46.36
N ILE A 3 -0.30 -23.96 -45.72
CA ILE A 3 -0.67 -23.21 -44.53
C ILE A 3 -1.64 -22.13 -45.00
N GLN A 4 -2.92 -22.26 -44.66
CA GLN A 4 -3.88 -21.19 -44.87
C GLN A 4 -3.52 -20.06 -43.90
N SER A 5 -3.20 -18.89 -44.44
CA SER A 5 -3.06 -17.66 -43.66
C SER A 5 -4.42 -17.35 -43.04
N GLU A 6 -4.52 -17.46 -41.72
CA GLU A 6 -5.70 -17.13 -40.94
C GLU A 6 -6.37 -15.88 -41.49
N ASP A 7 -7.66 -16.00 -41.81
CA ASP A 7 -8.48 -14.91 -42.29
C ASP A 7 -8.64 -13.87 -41.17
N ARG A 8 -7.69 -12.93 -41.09
CA ARG A 8 -7.63 -11.87 -40.07
C ARG A 8 -8.77 -10.85 -40.20
N THR A 9 -9.63 -10.99 -41.21
CA THR A 9 -10.70 -10.02 -41.49
C THR A 9 -12.06 -10.43 -40.93
N THR A 10 -12.26 -11.72 -40.63
CA THR A 10 -13.50 -12.19 -40.03
C THR A 10 -13.41 -12.04 -38.50
N ILE A 11 -14.11 -11.04 -37.97
CA ILE A 11 -14.28 -10.85 -36.52
C ILE A 11 -15.00 -12.09 -35.99
N ASP A 12 -14.36 -12.83 -35.07
CA ASP A 12 -14.97 -14.00 -34.42
C ASP A 12 -16.14 -13.55 -33.54
N MET A 13 -17.36 -13.65 -34.09
CA MET A 13 -18.62 -13.30 -33.42
C MET A 13 -19.00 -14.23 -32.27
N PHE A 14 -18.30 -15.37 -32.12
CA PHE A 14 -18.55 -16.36 -31.06
C PHE A 14 -17.50 -16.28 -29.94
N SER A 15 -16.43 -15.52 -30.14
CA SER A 15 -15.47 -15.21 -29.08
C SER A 15 -16.11 -14.36 -27.98
N ARG A 16 -15.98 -14.79 -26.72
CA ARG A 16 -16.38 -13.95 -25.59
C ARG A 16 -15.42 -12.76 -25.53
N PRO A 17 -15.90 -11.52 -25.32
CA PRO A 17 -15.02 -10.38 -25.19
C PRO A 17 -14.02 -10.64 -24.07
N GLU A 18 -12.73 -10.47 -24.35
CA GLU A 18 -11.70 -10.54 -23.33
C GLU A 18 -12.07 -9.57 -22.21
N ARG A 19 -12.23 -10.08 -20.98
CA ARG A 19 -12.46 -9.25 -19.80
C ARG A 19 -11.18 -8.46 -19.52
N GLY A 20 -11.02 -7.34 -20.21
CA GLY A 20 -9.91 -6.43 -20.00
C GLY A 20 -9.86 -5.92 -18.56
N ARG A 21 -8.71 -5.38 -18.17
CA ARG A 21 -8.54 -4.65 -16.89
C ARG A 21 -9.71 -3.67 -16.72
N PRO A 22 -10.44 -3.70 -15.59
CA PRO A 22 -11.50 -2.74 -15.34
C PRO A 22 -10.98 -1.32 -15.59
N LYS A 23 -11.50 -0.66 -16.61
CA LYS A 23 -11.14 0.73 -16.93
C LYS A 23 -11.72 1.58 -15.81
N THR A 24 -10.84 1.96 -14.88
CA THR A 24 -11.09 2.86 -13.76
C THR A 24 -12.10 2.34 -12.73
N SER A 25 -11.92 2.77 -11.47
CA SER A 25 -12.90 2.49 -10.41
C SER A 25 -14.27 3.02 -10.84
N PRO A 26 -15.38 2.27 -10.65
CA PRO A 26 -16.72 2.74 -10.96
C PRO A 26 -17.17 3.88 -10.03
N TYR A 27 -16.41 4.13 -8.97
CA TYR A 27 -16.63 5.21 -8.02
C TYR A 27 -15.83 6.45 -8.41
N ASP A 28 -16.44 7.61 -8.16
CA ASP A 28 -15.75 8.90 -8.15
C ASP A 28 -14.50 8.87 -7.23
N ARG A 29 -13.51 9.71 -7.56
CA ARG A 29 -12.21 9.79 -6.86
C ARG A 29 -12.38 9.99 -5.35
N MET A 30 -13.33 10.83 -4.91
CA MET A 30 -13.55 11.04 -3.47
C MET A 30 -14.00 9.76 -2.77
N THR A 31 -14.92 9.01 -3.39
CA THR A 31 -15.43 7.75 -2.88
C THR A 31 -14.37 6.66 -2.92
N GLN A 32 -13.58 6.61 -3.99
CA GLN A 32 -12.45 5.70 -4.13
C GLN A 32 -11.41 5.92 -3.02
N LEU A 33 -11.04 7.17 -2.74
CA LEU A 33 -10.09 7.50 -1.66
C LEU A 33 -10.61 7.06 -0.28
N LYS A 34 -11.90 7.24 0.00
CA LYS A 34 -12.53 6.77 1.25
C LYS A 34 -12.49 5.24 1.36
N LEU A 35 -12.81 4.54 0.28
CA LEU A 35 -12.79 3.08 0.22
C LEU A 35 -11.36 2.53 0.42
N SER A 36 -10.39 3.07 -0.31
CA SER A 36 -8.98 2.69 -0.19
C SER A 36 -8.46 2.89 1.23
N LYS A 37 -8.75 4.03 1.87
CA LYS A 37 -8.38 4.27 3.28
C LYS A 37 -9.04 3.29 4.24
N ARG A 38 -10.30 2.89 3.99
CA ARG A 38 -10.97 1.87 4.81
C ARG A 38 -10.33 0.50 4.66
N LEU A 39 -10.01 0.09 3.43
CA LEU A 39 -9.33 -1.17 3.14
C LEU A 39 -7.93 -1.22 3.76
N GLN A 40 -7.17 -0.13 3.68
CA GLN A 40 -5.88 0.00 4.36
C GLN A 40 -6.03 -0.20 5.87
N ARG A 41 -6.93 0.54 6.53
CA ARG A 41 -7.18 0.38 7.97
C ARG A 41 -7.61 -1.04 8.36
N ASN A 42 -8.45 -1.68 7.54
CA ASN A 42 -8.85 -3.06 7.78
C ASN A 42 -7.65 -4.00 7.66
N ARG A 43 -6.83 -3.88 6.61
CA ARG A 43 -5.63 -4.69 6.44
C ARG A 43 -4.66 -4.52 7.61
N ASP A 44 -4.46 -3.28 8.05
CA ASP A 44 -3.56 -2.97 9.15
C ASP A 44 -4.05 -3.60 10.46
N LYS A 45 -5.36 -3.52 10.74
CA LYS A 45 -6.00 -4.19 11.88
C LYS A 45 -5.83 -5.71 11.84
N HIS A 46 -5.99 -6.34 10.67
CA HIS A 46 -5.81 -7.81 10.54
C HIS A 46 -4.36 -8.24 10.73
N ARG A 47 -3.39 -7.35 10.47
CA ARG A 47 -1.96 -7.56 10.75
C ARG A 47 -1.57 -7.26 12.20
N GLY A 48 -2.52 -6.95 13.07
CA GLY A 48 -2.25 -6.59 14.47
C GLY A 48 -1.71 -5.18 14.67
N MET A 49 -1.57 -4.38 13.60
CA MET A 49 -1.07 -3.01 13.71
C MET A 49 -2.12 -2.10 14.36
N ARG A 50 -1.68 -1.28 15.31
CA ARG A 50 -2.51 -0.25 15.96
C ARG A 50 -1.92 1.13 15.69
N ARG A 51 -2.79 2.11 15.47
CA ARG A 51 -2.39 3.51 15.30
C ARG A 51 -2.33 4.18 16.67
N VAL A 52 -1.19 4.78 16.97
CA VAL A 52 -0.99 5.59 18.18
C VAL A 52 -0.83 7.03 17.72
N GLU A 53 -1.64 7.94 18.26
CA GLU A 53 -1.52 9.38 18.04
C GLU A 53 -0.87 9.99 19.29
N VAL A 54 0.26 10.67 19.11
CA VAL A 54 1.08 11.22 20.21
C VAL A 54 1.41 12.66 19.91
N LYS A 55 1.47 13.50 20.96
CA LYS A 55 2.02 14.86 20.89
C LYS A 55 3.46 14.81 21.40
N LEU A 56 4.39 15.26 20.56
CA LEU A 56 5.81 15.33 20.88
C LEU A 56 6.29 16.78 20.75
N ASN A 57 7.35 17.12 21.47
CA ASN A 57 8.02 18.40 21.29
C ASN A 57 8.68 18.46 19.91
N ASN A 58 8.79 19.66 19.33
CA ASN A 58 9.33 19.83 17.98
C ASN A 58 10.77 19.29 17.87
N ASP A 59 11.60 19.59 18.86
CA ASP A 59 13.00 19.13 18.93
C ASP A 59 13.12 17.60 18.86
N VAL A 60 12.17 16.88 19.47
CA VAL A 60 12.13 15.41 19.44
C VAL A 60 11.78 14.90 18.05
N VAL A 61 10.87 15.58 17.35
CA VAL A 61 10.48 15.23 15.98
C VAL A 61 11.64 15.47 15.01
N GLU A 62 12.37 16.57 15.16
CA GLU A 62 13.55 16.89 14.34
C GLU A 62 14.69 15.88 14.55
N ALA A 63 14.97 15.51 15.80
CA ALA A 63 15.94 14.47 16.11
C ALA A 63 15.54 13.12 15.49
N LEU A 64 14.26 12.77 15.55
CA LEU A 64 13.72 11.55 14.98
C LEU A 64 13.80 11.54 13.44
N ASP A 65 13.58 12.67 12.79
CA ASP A 65 13.74 12.82 11.34
C ASP A 65 15.19 12.62 10.90
N THR A 66 16.13 13.19 11.66
CA THR A 66 17.56 13.05 11.38
C THR A 66 17.99 11.60 11.52
N LEU A 67 17.61 10.94 12.61
CA LEU A 67 17.88 9.52 12.85
C LEU A 67 17.28 8.61 11.77
N ALA A 68 16.03 8.87 11.36
CA ALA A 68 15.37 8.12 10.31
C ALA A 68 16.10 8.27 8.96
N ALA A 69 16.56 9.47 8.63
CA ALA A 69 17.32 9.73 7.41
C ALA A 69 18.69 9.05 7.43
N GLU A 70 19.41 9.10 8.55
CA GLU A 70 20.72 8.46 8.71
C GLU A 70 20.64 6.93 8.61
N MET A 71 19.61 6.32 9.20
CA MET A 71 19.42 4.87 9.16
C MET A 71 18.69 4.38 7.90
N GLY A 72 18.20 5.28 7.05
CA GLY A 72 17.39 4.93 5.88
C GLY A 72 16.07 4.22 6.22
N MET A 73 15.54 4.47 7.42
CA MET A 73 14.35 3.83 7.96
C MET A 73 13.17 4.80 7.99
N SER A 74 11.96 4.27 8.05
CA SER A 74 10.78 5.08 8.34
C SER A 74 10.75 5.51 9.80
N ARG A 75 10.15 6.67 10.08
CA ARG A 75 9.88 7.15 11.45
C ARG A 75 9.27 6.09 12.36
N ALA A 76 8.35 5.28 11.83
CA ALA A 76 7.68 4.24 12.60
C ALA A 76 8.64 3.11 13.00
N GLU A 77 9.51 2.67 12.08
CA GLU A 77 10.51 1.64 12.35
C GLU A 77 11.54 2.10 13.39
N VAL A 78 11.97 3.36 13.34
CA VAL A 78 12.88 3.92 14.35
C VAL A 78 12.25 3.92 15.74
N ILE A 79 10.97 4.29 15.85
CA ILE A 79 10.25 4.27 17.14
C ILE A 79 10.10 2.84 17.66
N GLU A 80 9.73 1.90 16.78
CA GLU A 80 9.57 0.50 17.15
C GLU A 80 10.88 -0.11 17.63
N ALA A 81 11.98 0.08 16.88
CA ALA A 81 13.31 -0.38 17.26
C ALA A 81 13.79 0.25 18.57
N GLY A 82 13.55 1.55 18.76
CA GLY A 82 13.88 2.26 20.00
C GLY A 82 13.11 1.72 21.21
N LEU A 83 11.82 1.45 21.06
CA LEU A 83 11.00 0.87 22.13
C LEU A 83 11.41 -0.56 22.47
N MET A 84 11.62 -1.42 21.47
CA MET A 84 12.08 -2.80 21.68
C MET A 84 13.46 -2.83 22.36
N GLY A 85 14.40 -2.00 21.91
CA GLY A 85 15.73 -1.92 22.52
C GLY A 85 15.74 -1.32 23.93
N LEU A 86 14.70 -0.56 24.32
CA LEU A 86 14.51 -0.17 25.72
C LEU A 86 13.99 -1.34 26.56
N MET A 87 13.06 -2.15 26.04
CA MET A 87 12.54 -3.33 26.74
C MET A 87 13.64 -4.34 27.04
N ASP A 88 14.50 -4.64 26.05
CA ASP A 88 15.62 -5.60 26.19
C ASP A 88 16.68 -5.19 27.23
N LYS A 89 16.74 -3.90 27.60
CA LYS A 89 17.68 -3.40 28.63
C LYS A 89 17.11 -3.44 30.05
N THR A 90 15.80 -3.64 30.16
CA THR A 90 15.07 -3.67 31.44
C THR A 90 14.94 -5.07 32.03
N ASP A 91 15.24 -6.10 31.25
CA ASP A 91 15.39 -7.50 31.68
C ASP A 91 16.87 -7.82 32.00
#